data_AF-A0A2E4CCK6-F1
#
_entry.id   AF-A0A2E4CCK6-F1
#
_cell.length_a   1.000
_cell.length_b   1.000
_cell.length_c   1.000
_cell.angle_alpha   90.00
_cell.angle_beta   90.00
_cell.angle_gamma   90.00
#
_symmetry.space_group_name_H-M   'P 1'
#
loop_
_entity.id
_entity.type
_entity.pdbx_description
1 polymer ?
#
loop_
_entity_poly.entity_id
_entity_poly.type
_entity_poly.pdbx_seq_one_letter_code
_entity_poly.pdbx_strand_id
1 'polypeptide(L)' 'TLTAPAINSARQIWFMVAGKGKQNALKTVLSGPNSPELYPAQLINATRWLVTRDAAEN' A
#
# COMPACT_ATOMS: atom_id res chain seq x y z
N THR A 1 -0.46 -15.72 -7.83
CA THR A 1 -0.42 -14.23 -7.81
C THR A 1 0.95 -13.78 -8.25
N LEU A 2 1.13 -12.51 -8.65
CA LEU A 2 2.49 -11.96 -8.85
C LEU A 2 3.19 -11.81 -7.50
N THR A 3 4.49 -12.06 -7.47
CA THR A 3 5.34 -11.86 -6.28
C THR A 3 5.83 -10.41 -6.21
N ALA A 4 6.33 -9.99 -5.04
CA ALA A 4 6.86 -8.63 -4.88
C ALA A 4 7.96 -8.27 -5.90
N PRO A 5 8.94 -9.15 -6.23
CA PRO A 5 9.91 -8.87 -7.29
C PRO A 5 9.27 -8.62 -8.66
N ALA A 6 8.22 -9.38 -9.00
CA ALA A 6 7.52 -9.19 -10.27
C ALA A 6 6.78 -7.85 -10.31
N ILE A 7 6.10 -7.45 -9.23
CA ILE A 7 5.43 -6.15 -9.13
C ILE A 7 6.43 -4.99 -9.19
N ASN A 8 7.54 -5.10 -8.46
CA ASN A 8 8.59 -4.08 -8.41
C ASN A 8 9.39 -3.93 -9.72
N SER A 9 9.21 -4.84 -10.69
CA SER A 9 9.81 -4.72 -12.03
C SER A 9 9.08 -3.73 -12.95
N ALA A 10 7.87 -3.30 -12.57
CA ALA A 10 7.08 -2.38 -13.38
C ALA A 10 7.65 -0.96 -13.37
N ARG A 11 7.53 -0.26 -14.51
CA ARG A 11 7.95 1.15 -14.61
C ARG A 11 7.10 2.09 -13.74
N GLN A 12 5.83 1.75 -13.50
CA GLN A 12 4.87 2.52 -12.71
C GLN A 12 4.07 1.56 -11.84
N ILE A 13 3.95 1.88 -10.54
CA ILE A 13 3.29 1.04 -9.55
C ILE A 13 2.35 1.93 -8.75
N TRP A 14 1.05 1.79 -8.99
CA TRP A 14 0.04 2.65 -8.38
C TRP A 14 -0.80 1.84 -7.40
N PHE A 15 -0.86 2.28 -6.14
CA PHE A 15 -1.86 1.79 -5.20
C PHE A 15 -3.11 2.66 -5.27
N MET A 16 -4.27 2.01 -5.41
CA MET A 16 -5.58 2.64 -5.32
C MET A 16 -6.28 2.11 -4.07
N VAL A 17 -6.55 3.00 -3.11
CA VAL A 17 -7.08 2.63 -1.80
C VAL A 17 -8.37 3.40 -1.54
N ALA A 18 -9.45 2.67 -1.29
CA ALA A 18 -10.76 3.24 -1.06
C ALA A 18 -11.46 2.60 0.15
N GLY A 19 -12.27 3.39 0.86
CA GLY A 19 -13.08 2.93 1.97
C GLY A 19 -12.45 3.17 3.35
N LYS A 20 -13.27 3.69 4.28
CA LYS A 20 -12.93 3.87 5.70
C LYS A 20 -12.28 2.65 6.36
N GLY A 21 -12.68 1.44 6.00
CA GLY A 21 -12.11 0.19 6.52
C GLY A 21 -10.63 -0.03 6.19
N LYS A 22 -10.01 0.81 5.35
CA LYS A 22 -8.59 0.71 4.97
C LYS A 22 -7.67 1.66 5.75
N GLN A 23 -8.20 2.59 6.54
CA GLN A 23 -7.41 3.61 7.26
C GLN A 23 -6.23 3.01 8.05
N ASN A 24 -6.52 2.06 8.94
CA ASN A 24 -5.49 1.44 9.78
C ASN A 24 -4.45 0.68 8.96
N ALA A 25 -4.88 -0.10 7.96
CA ALA A 25 -3.96 -0.84 7.11
C ALA A 25 -3.07 0.09 6.29
N LEU A 26 -3.63 1.17 5.74
CA LEU A 26 -2.89 2.18 5.00
C LEU A 26 -1.86 2.89 5.88
N LYS A 27 -2.25 3.30 7.10
CA LYS A 27 -1.34 3.91 8.08
C LYS A 27 -0.19 2.98 8.43
N THR A 28 -0.45 1.70 8.68
CA THR A 28 0.62 0.74 9.01
C THR A 28 1.56 0.51 7.83
N VAL A 29 1.04 0.43 6.61
CA VAL A 29 1.87 0.25 5.40
C VAL A 29 2.77 1.47 5.16
N LEU A 30 2.26 2.69 5.38
CA LEU A 30 3.01 3.92 5.09
C LEU A 30 3.98 4.34 6.19
N SER A 31 3.62 4.15 7.46
CA SER A 31 4.36 4.73 8.60
C SER A 31 4.57 3.76 9.76
N GLY A 32 4.04 2.54 9.67
CA GLY A 32 4.18 1.53 10.71
C GLY A 32 5.51 0.79 10.69
N PRO A 33 5.76 -0.10 11.67
CA PRO A 33 6.92 -0.99 11.65
C PRO A 33 6.94 -1.86 10.39
N ASN A 34 8.13 -2.18 9.90
CA ASN A 34 8.30 -3.09 8.78
C ASN A 34 7.91 -4.52 9.22
N SER A 35 6.78 -5.00 8.74
CA SER A 35 6.18 -6.30 9.08
C SER A 35 5.51 -6.92 7.84
N PRO A 36 6.31 -7.27 6.82
CA PRO A 36 5.79 -7.65 5.50
C PRO A 36 5.03 -8.97 5.48
N GLU A 37 5.18 -9.83 6.49
CA GLU A 37 4.35 -11.04 6.65
C GLU A 37 2.88 -10.69 6.93
N LEU A 38 2.63 -9.60 7.67
CA LEU A 38 1.29 -9.12 8.00
C LEU A 38 0.80 -8.05 7.01
N TYR A 39 1.73 -7.24 6.49
CA TYR A 39 1.46 -6.13 5.57
C TYR A 39 2.32 -6.23 4.31
N PRO A 40 2.06 -7.20 3.41
CA PRO A 40 2.90 -7.46 2.23
C PRO A 40 3.00 -6.27 1.26
N ALA A 41 2.09 -5.30 1.32
CA ALA A 41 2.18 -4.06 0.56
C ALA A 41 3.42 -3.22 0.92
N GLN A 42 4.02 -3.40 2.10
CA GLN A 42 5.29 -2.76 2.49
C GLN A 42 6.49 -3.20 1.64
N LEU A 43 6.40 -4.36 0.96
CA LEU A 43 7.44 -4.83 0.04
C LEU A 43 7.40 -4.12 -1.33
N ILE A 44 6.36 -3.32 -1.60
CA ILE A 44 6.10 -2.78 -2.92
C ILE A 44 6.55 -1.33 -3.00
N ASN A 45 7.41 -1.03 -3.97
CA ASN A 45 7.96 0.31 -4.20
C ASN A 45 7.01 1.17 -5.03
N ALA A 46 5.90 1.57 -4.43
CA ALA A 46 4.86 2.34 -5.08
C ALA A 46 5.38 3.69 -5.60
N THR A 47 5.08 4.01 -6.87
CA THR A 47 5.39 5.31 -7.47
C THR A 47 4.28 6.33 -7.24
N ARG A 48 3.06 5.88 -6.94
CA ARG A 48 1.91 6.74 -6.69
C ARG A 48 0.88 6.08 -5.78
N TRP A 49 0.25 6.89 -4.93
CA TRP A 49 -0.88 6.51 -4.10
C TRP A 49 -2.10 7.35 -4.50
N LEU A 50 -3.21 6.69 -4.80
CA LEU A 50 -4.51 7.30 -5.03
C LEU A 50 -5.42 6.83 -3.91
N VAL A 51 -5.76 7.73 -2.99
CA VAL A 51 -6.48 7.38 -1.76
C VAL A 51 -7.74 8.22 -1.70
N THR A 52 -8.89 7.58 -1.46
CA THR A 52 -10.14 8.32 -1.22
C THR A 52 -10.08 9.04 0.13
N ARG A 53 -10.82 10.14 0.25
CA ARG A 53 -10.81 10.94 1.48
C ARG A 53 -11.21 10.15 2.72
N ASP A 54 -12.14 9.21 2.59
CA ASP A 54 -12.57 8.37 3.71
C ASP A 54 -11.53 7.27 4.08
N ALA A 55 -10.64 6.89 3.16
CA ALA A 55 -9.53 5.98 3.45
C ALA A 55 -8.28 6.70 3.97
N ALA A 56 -8.13 8.00 3.66
CA ALA A 56 -7.17 8.87 4.33
C ALA A 56 -7.69 9.20 5.75
N GLU A 57 -6.81 9.24 6.74
CA GLU A 57 -7.17 9.80 8.05
C GLU A 57 -7.48 11.31 7.86
N ASN A 58 -8.44 11.85 8.63
CA ASN A 58 -8.73 13.29 8.65
C ASN A 58 -7.60 14.06 9.34
#